data_AF-A0A7I8VK14-F1
#
_entry.id   AF-A0A7I8VK14-F1
#
_cell.length_a   1.000
_cell.length_b   1.000
_cell.length_c   1.000
_cell.angle_alpha   90.00
_cell.angle_beta   90.00
_cell.angle_gamma   90.00
#
_symmetry.space_group_name_H-M   'P 1'
#
loop_
_entity.id
_entity.type
_entity.pdbx_description
1 polymer ?
#
loop_
_entity_poly.entity_id
_entity_poly.type
_entity_poly.pdbx_seq_one_letter_code
_entity_poly.pdbx_strand_id
1 'polypeptide(L)'
;MTCYFGVDLEGGYALDDLTWCSNPDKPAQFGRNCTSCTPYYHSAQGSYWDQISRRLASLAIGERAHVILNGRKDTVFNSGGVFGRVEIRELQKLNIKLKIMIFNAKSNTVCSNDESIKALKAIMKNKIDGCIDNQSEVEAMMKCQPGSSCNLYQPNSGDILKSTLLWLILFYVLKLNFN
;
A
#
# COMPACT_ATOMS: atom_id res chain seq x y z
N MET A 1 -21.77 -2.45 -2.62
CA MET A 1 -20.71 -1.45 -2.39
C MET A 1 -19.62 -2.12 -1.59
N THR A 2 -18.37 -2.08 -2.04
CA THR A 2 -17.26 -2.84 -1.45
C THR A 2 -16.26 -1.85 -0.86
N CYS A 3 -16.06 -1.92 0.46
CA CYS A 3 -15.02 -1.17 1.14
C CYS A 3 -13.74 -2.03 1.22
N TYR A 4 -12.59 -1.37 1.17
CA TYR A 4 -11.29 -2.01 1.18
C TYR A 4 -10.52 -1.64 2.45
N PHE A 5 -9.67 -2.54 2.91
CA PHE A 5 -8.82 -2.32 4.08
C PHE A 5 -7.36 -2.13 3.64
N GLY A 6 -6.71 -1.08 4.14
CA GLY A 6 -5.28 -0.82 4.01
C GLY A 6 -4.48 -1.28 5.24
N VAL A 7 -3.32 -0.66 5.46
CA VAL A 7 -2.46 -0.90 6.65
C VAL A 7 -3.09 -0.39 7.95
N ASP A 8 -4.29 0.21 7.89
CA ASP A 8 -5.05 0.82 8.99
C ASP A 8 -5.55 -0.16 10.09
N LEU A 9 -5.04 -1.39 10.13
CA LEU A 9 -5.17 -2.26 11.31
C LEU A 9 -4.51 -1.60 12.52
N GLU A 10 -4.92 -2.00 13.72
CA GLU A 10 -4.62 -1.37 15.02
C GLU A 10 -3.16 -0.88 15.20
N GLY A 11 -2.17 -1.63 14.69
CA GLY A 11 -0.76 -1.23 14.72
C GLY A 11 -0.34 -0.20 13.65
N GLY A 12 -0.94 -0.20 12.47
CA GLY A 12 -0.65 0.81 11.45
C GLY A 12 -1.21 2.17 11.84
N TYR A 13 -2.48 2.22 12.27
CA TYR A 13 -3.13 3.47 12.69
C TYR A 13 -2.43 4.14 13.87
N ALA A 14 -2.02 3.37 14.88
CA ALA A 14 -1.41 3.92 16.09
C ALA A 14 -0.05 4.59 15.86
N LEU A 15 0.69 4.18 14.82
CA LEU A 15 2.02 4.69 14.51
C LEU A 15 2.10 5.44 13.17
N ASP A 16 0.96 5.72 12.53
CA ASP A 16 0.93 6.45 11.27
C ASP A 16 1.42 7.90 11.47
N ASP A 17 2.15 8.41 10.47
CA ASP A 17 2.84 9.72 10.49
C ASP A 17 3.79 9.98 11.69
N LEU A 18 4.04 8.99 12.57
CA LEU A 18 4.99 9.12 13.66
C LEU A 18 6.42 8.78 13.22
N THR A 19 7.41 9.43 13.83
CA THR A 19 8.84 9.15 13.62
C THR A 19 9.48 8.72 14.93
N TRP A 20 10.13 7.56 14.92
CA TRP A 20 10.81 7.00 16.09
C TRP A 20 12.09 6.26 15.70
N CYS A 21 13.06 6.28 16.61
CA CYS A 21 14.32 5.55 16.51
C CYS A 21 14.90 5.36 17.92
N SER A 22 15.74 4.34 18.07
CA SER A 22 16.51 4.11 19.29
C SER A 22 17.97 4.43 19.04
N ASN A 23 18.64 5.01 20.02
CA ASN A 23 20.09 5.17 20.03
C ASN A 23 20.65 4.20 21.09
N PRO A 24 21.56 3.28 20.75
CA PRO A 24 22.09 2.31 21.72
C PRO A 24 22.78 2.98 22.93
N ASP A 25 23.28 4.21 22.77
CA ASP A 25 24.01 4.96 23.80
C ASP A 25 23.11 5.93 24.59
N LYS A 26 21.79 5.99 24.30
CA LYS A 26 20.85 6.90 24.98
C LYS A 26 19.49 6.21 25.23
N PRO A 27 18.72 6.64 26.24
CA PRO A 27 17.33 6.19 26.39
C PRO A 27 16.54 6.43 25.09
N ALA A 28 15.62 5.53 24.75
CA ALA A 28 14.81 5.64 23.55
C ALA A 28 14.11 7.01 23.47
N GLN A 29 14.25 7.71 22.34
CA GLN A 29 13.64 9.02 22.12
C GLN A 29 12.60 8.92 21.01
N PHE A 30 11.37 9.32 21.33
CA PHE A 30 10.33 9.52 20.33
C PHE A 30 10.41 10.96 19.78
N GLY A 31 10.27 11.13 18.46
CA GLY A 31 9.98 12.44 17.87
C GLY A 31 11.14 13.41 17.57
N ARG A 32 12.40 12.97 17.45
CA ARG A 32 13.49 13.84 16.94
C ARG A 32 14.43 13.13 15.95
N ASN A 33 14.80 13.87 14.89
CA ASN A 33 15.82 13.58 13.86
C ASN A 33 16.40 12.16 13.86
N CYS A 34 15.63 11.23 13.32
CA CYS A 34 16.08 9.86 13.04
C CYS A 34 16.86 9.82 11.71
N THR A 35 17.98 10.55 11.65
CA THR A 35 18.79 10.71 10.42
C THR A 35 19.87 9.65 10.23
N SER A 36 20.02 8.70 11.16
CA SER A 36 21.23 7.86 11.25
C SER A 36 21.12 6.45 10.65
N CYS A 37 19.95 5.99 10.19
CA CYS A 37 19.78 4.61 9.72
C CYS A 37 19.70 4.53 8.20
N THR A 38 20.83 4.29 7.54
CA THR A 38 20.88 3.93 6.13
C THR A 38 21.32 2.47 5.98
N PRO A 39 20.58 1.65 5.22
CA PRO A 39 19.32 1.94 4.55
C PRO A 39 18.10 2.00 5.51
N TYR A 40 17.08 2.78 5.14
CA TYR A 40 15.88 3.03 5.95
C TYR A 40 15.19 1.77 6.50
N TYR A 41 15.17 0.67 5.75
CA TYR A 41 14.52 -0.57 6.18
C TYR A 41 15.24 -1.28 7.36
N HIS A 42 16.48 -0.92 7.66
CA HIS A 42 17.19 -1.34 8.87
C HIS A 42 16.95 -0.42 10.07
N SER A 43 16.21 0.69 9.90
CA SER A 43 15.75 1.49 11.03
C SER A 43 14.61 0.80 11.79
N ALA A 44 14.39 1.18 13.04
CA ALA A 44 13.24 0.71 13.82
C ALA A 44 11.91 0.95 13.08
N GLN A 45 11.76 2.12 12.46
CA GLN A 45 10.58 2.49 11.70
C GLN A 45 10.41 1.62 10.45
N GLY A 46 11.47 1.48 9.65
CA GLY A 46 11.45 0.66 8.44
C GLY A 46 11.20 -0.82 8.74
N SER A 47 11.82 -1.37 9.78
CA SER A 47 11.60 -2.75 10.23
C SER A 47 10.18 -2.97 10.77
N TYR A 48 9.59 -1.98 11.44
CA TYR A 48 8.19 -2.04 11.88
C TYR A 48 7.23 -2.11 10.70
N TRP A 49 7.37 -1.17 9.74
CA TRP A 49 6.51 -1.14 8.56
C TRP A 49 6.70 -2.36 7.67
N ASP A 50 7.92 -2.87 7.50
CA ASP A 50 8.16 -4.13 6.78
C ASP A 50 7.46 -5.32 7.47
N GLN A 51 7.44 -5.39 8.81
CA GLN A 51 6.77 -6.47 9.53
C GLN A 51 5.24 -6.40 9.44
N ILE A 52 4.65 -5.22 9.65
CA ILE A 52 3.20 -5.06 9.55
C ILE A 52 2.73 -5.31 8.12
N SER A 53 3.42 -4.76 7.13
CA SER A 53 3.07 -4.94 5.72
C SER A 53 3.18 -6.40 5.31
N ARG A 54 4.21 -7.12 5.78
CA ARG A 54 4.33 -8.57 5.60
C ARG A 54 3.14 -9.30 6.22
N ARG A 55 2.77 -8.97 7.45
CA ARG A 55 1.67 -9.63 8.16
C ARG A 55 0.35 -9.38 7.44
N LEU A 56 0.05 -8.14 7.07
CA LEU A 56 -1.14 -7.78 6.33
C LEU A 56 -1.21 -8.53 4.99
N ALA A 57 -0.13 -8.48 4.20
CA ALA A 57 -0.09 -9.18 2.91
C ALA A 57 -0.20 -10.71 3.04
N SER A 58 0.30 -11.30 4.12
CA SER A 58 0.14 -12.73 4.41
C SER A 58 -1.29 -13.12 4.84
N LEU A 59 -2.04 -12.16 5.38
CA LEU A 59 -3.44 -12.32 5.81
C LEU A 59 -4.44 -11.97 4.71
N ALA A 60 -3.95 -11.63 3.52
CA ALA A 60 -4.77 -11.37 2.36
C ALA A 60 -5.67 -12.57 2.07
N ILE A 61 -6.98 -12.30 1.99
CA ILE A 61 -7.99 -13.30 1.65
C ILE A 61 -8.79 -12.82 0.43
N GLY A 62 -9.46 -13.76 -0.23
CA GLY A 62 -10.27 -13.51 -1.43
C GLY A 62 -9.56 -13.85 -2.73
N GLU A 63 -10.20 -13.53 -3.86
CA GLU A 63 -9.67 -13.83 -5.20
C GLU A 63 -8.83 -12.69 -5.78
N ARG A 64 -8.99 -11.47 -5.23
CA ARG A 64 -8.39 -10.25 -5.77
C ARG A 64 -7.86 -9.33 -4.68
N ALA A 65 -6.72 -8.71 -4.93
CA ALA A 65 -6.18 -7.56 -4.21
C ALA A 65 -6.06 -6.38 -5.16
N HIS A 66 -6.26 -5.19 -4.62
CA HIS A 66 -6.19 -3.93 -5.35
C HIS A 66 -4.97 -3.14 -4.85
N VAL A 67 -4.20 -2.55 -5.76
CA VAL A 67 -3.09 -1.65 -5.39
C VAL A 67 -3.29 -0.30 -6.07
N ILE A 68 -3.19 0.78 -5.28
CA ILE A 68 -3.20 2.15 -5.80
C ILE A 68 -1.76 2.67 -5.84
N LEU A 69 -1.30 3.07 -7.02
CA LEU A 69 0.02 3.64 -7.25
C LEU A 69 -0.10 5.09 -7.73
N ASN A 70 0.86 5.94 -7.34
CA ASN A 70 0.88 7.34 -7.76
C ASN A 70 1.55 7.47 -9.13
N GLY A 71 0.75 7.77 -10.15
CA GLY A 71 1.18 7.93 -11.54
C GLY A 71 1.93 9.23 -11.84
N ARG A 72 2.08 10.15 -10.88
CA ARG A 72 2.95 11.34 -11.04
C ARG A 72 4.42 11.07 -10.72
N LYS A 73 4.73 9.98 -10.02
CA LYS A 73 6.12 9.61 -9.72
C LYS A 73 6.87 9.27 -11.00
N ASP A 74 8.17 9.55 -11.03
CA ASP A 74 9.04 9.16 -12.15
C ASP A 74 9.21 7.64 -12.23
N THR A 75 9.04 6.95 -11.11
CA THR A 75 8.91 5.50 -11.03
C THR A 75 7.62 5.16 -10.33
N VAL A 76 6.61 4.74 -11.10
CA VAL A 76 5.25 4.47 -10.59
C VAL A 76 5.25 3.26 -9.66
N PHE A 77 5.97 2.21 -10.01
CA PHE A 77 6.22 1.05 -9.17
C PHE A 77 7.69 0.98 -8.72
N ASN A 78 7.94 1.23 -7.44
CA ASN A 78 9.27 1.08 -6.86
C ASN A 78 9.45 -0.34 -6.27
N SER A 79 10.24 -1.18 -6.94
CA SER A 79 10.56 -2.54 -6.47
C SER A 79 11.32 -2.57 -5.14
N GLY A 80 12.03 -1.48 -4.80
CA GLY A 80 12.69 -1.28 -3.51
C GLY A 80 11.79 -0.65 -2.44
N GLY A 81 10.54 -0.28 -2.74
CA GLY A 81 9.57 0.17 -1.75
C GLY A 81 9.02 -0.98 -0.90
N VAL A 82 8.21 -0.68 0.13
CA VAL A 82 7.62 -1.71 1.01
C VAL A 82 6.72 -2.66 0.21
N PHE A 83 5.86 -2.13 -0.66
CA PHE A 83 5.04 -2.93 -1.57
C PHE A 83 5.89 -3.89 -2.43
N GLY A 84 6.94 -3.36 -3.07
CA GLY A 84 7.84 -4.12 -3.93
C GLY A 84 8.67 -5.18 -3.20
N ARG A 85 9.32 -4.78 -2.09
CA ARG A 85 10.27 -5.61 -1.35
C ARG A 85 9.59 -6.63 -0.45
N VAL A 86 8.44 -6.30 0.12
CA VAL A 86 7.78 -7.08 1.17
C VAL A 86 6.47 -7.66 0.69
N GLU A 87 5.51 -6.81 0.37
CA GLU A 87 4.12 -7.26 0.26
C GLU A 87 3.90 -8.11 -0.98
N ILE A 88 4.48 -7.76 -2.13
CA ILE A 88 4.43 -8.56 -3.35
C ILE A 88 4.91 -9.99 -3.11
N ARG A 89 5.97 -10.18 -2.30
CA ARG A 89 6.52 -11.51 -2.03
C ARG A 89 5.53 -12.37 -1.25
N GLU A 90 4.74 -11.77 -0.37
CA GLU A 90 3.68 -12.49 0.35
C GLU A 90 2.49 -12.75 -0.57
N LEU A 91 2.04 -11.77 -1.36
CA LEU A 91 0.96 -11.95 -2.33
C LEU A 91 1.27 -13.02 -3.38
N GLN A 92 2.53 -13.13 -3.81
CA GLN A 92 2.97 -14.17 -4.76
C GLN A 92 2.76 -15.59 -4.23
N LYS A 93 2.80 -15.79 -2.91
CA LYS A 93 2.56 -17.09 -2.27
C LYS A 93 1.08 -17.46 -2.23
N LEU A 94 0.19 -16.48 -2.35
CA LEU A 94 -1.26 -16.64 -2.25
C LEU A 94 -1.91 -16.80 -3.62
N ASN A 95 -3.07 -17.45 -3.68
CA ASN A 95 -3.85 -17.57 -4.91
C ASN A 95 -4.74 -16.33 -5.13
N ILE A 96 -4.12 -15.16 -5.20
CA ILE A 96 -4.80 -13.87 -5.35
C ILE A 96 -4.35 -13.21 -6.64
N LYS A 97 -5.29 -12.62 -7.37
CA LYS A 97 -5.00 -11.76 -8.52
C LYS A 97 -4.86 -10.30 -8.11
N LEU A 98 -3.95 -9.56 -8.72
CA LEU A 98 -3.67 -8.16 -8.45
C LEU A 98 -4.29 -7.28 -9.54
N LYS A 99 -5.15 -6.35 -9.13
CA LYS A 99 -5.66 -5.24 -9.95
C LYS A 99 -4.86 -3.98 -9.63
N ILE A 100 -4.23 -3.41 -10.65
CA ILE A 100 -3.41 -2.19 -10.53
C ILE A 100 -4.29 -0.97 -10.82
N MET A 101 -4.24 0.06 -9.98
CA MET A 101 -4.92 1.34 -10.19
C MET A 101 -3.89 2.46 -10.09
N ILE A 102 -3.81 3.30 -11.12
CA ILE A 102 -2.86 4.41 -11.20
C ILE A 102 -3.60 5.71 -10.90
N PHE A 103 -3.42 6.24 -9.70
CA PHE A 103 -3.98 7.51 -9.29
C PHE A 103 -3.13 8.67 -9.81
N ASN A 104 -3.77 9.74 -10.27
CA ASN A 104 -3.13 10.93 -10.84
C ASN A 104 -2.14 10.58 -11.97
N ALA A 105 -2.51 9.66 -12.86
CA ALA A 105 -1.70 9.31 -14.01
C ALA A 105 -1.37 10.55 -14.88
N LYS A 106 -0.12 10.68 -15.33
CA LYS A 106 0.30 11.76 -16.27
C LYS A 106 -0.42 11.63 -17.62
N SER A 107 -0.86 10.43 -17.97
CA SER A 107 -1.63 10.09 -19.17
C SER A 107 -2.39 8.77 -18.97
N ASN A 108 -3.42 8.52 -19.77
CA ASN A 108 -4.15 7.23 -19.82
C ASN A 108 -3.37 6.14 -20.58
N THR A 109 -2.04 6.15 -20.46
CA THR A 109 -1.15 5.18 -21.10
C THR A 109 -0.10 4.63 -20.15
N VAL A 110 -0.12 5.04 -18.88
CA VAL A 110 0.83 4.57 -17.84
C VAL A 110 0.74 3.04 -17.70
N CYS A 111 -0.47 2.48 -17.72
CA CYS A 111 -0.66 1.03 -17.61
C CYS A 111 0.06 0.24 -18.72
N SER A 112 0.19 0.81 -19.93
CA SER A 112 0.77 0.15 -21.10
C SER A 112 2.24 0.50 -21.33
N ASN A 113 2.62 1.74 -21.03
CA ASN A 113 3.90 2.30 -21.46
C ASN A 113 4.93 2.44 -20.35
N ASP A 114 4.51 2.49 -19.08
CA ASP A 114 5.45 2.67 -17.97
C ASP A 114 6.25 1.39 -17.71
N GLU A 115 7.58 1.49 -17.77
CA GLU A 115 8.50 0.36 -17.60
C GLU A 115 8.43 -0.26 -16.20
N SER A 116 8.18 0.55 -15.17
CA SER A 116 8.04 0.04 -13.81
C SER A 116 6.74 -0.75 -13.63
N ILE A 117 5.64 -0.34 -14.28
CA ILE A 117 4.41 -1.12 -14.32
C ILE A 117 4.59 -2.43 -15.11
N LYS A 118 5.33 -2.41 -16.22
CA LYS A 118 5.70 -3.65 -16.94
C LYS A 118 6.51 -4.59 -16.06
N ALA A 119 7.46 -4.07 -15.28
CA ALA A 119 8.22 -4.85 -14.31
C ALA A 119 7.32 -5.47 -13.22
N LEU A 120 6.36 -4.71 -12.67
CA LEU A 120 5.37 -5.23 -11.71
C LEU A 120 4.55 -6.38 -12.32
N LYS A 121 4.08 -6.21 -13.56
CA LYS A 121 3.34 -7.25 -14.29
C LYS A 121 4.21 -8.50 -14.50
N ALA A 122 5.49 -8.34 -14.82
CA ALA A 122 6.42 -9.46 -14.97
C ALA A 122 6.64 -10.21 -13.64
N ILE A 123 6.73 -9.50 -12.51
CA ILE A 123 6.87 -10.09 -11.18
C ILE A 123 5.62 -10.91 -10.80
N MET A 124 4.42 -10.37 -11.07
CA MET A 124 3.15 -11.03 -10.74
C MET A 124 2.70 -12.05 -11.80
N LYS A 125 3.32 -12.05 -12.99
CA LYS A 125 3.05 -12.98 -14.10
C LYS A 125 1.55 -13.05 -14.43
N ASN A 126 0.97 -14.24 -14.40
CA ASN A 126 -0.43 -14.53 -14.68
C ASN A 126 -1.40 -14.11 -13.56
N LYS A 127 -0.89 -13.55 -12.45
CA LYS A 127 -1.72 -13.05 -11.35
C LYS A 127 -2.15 -11.60 -11.54
N ILE A 128 -1.98 -10.99 -12.71
CA ILE A 128 -2.52 -9.66 -13.00
C ILE A 128 -3.98 -9.80 -13.49
N ASP A 129 -4.92 -9.14 -12.81
CA ASP A 129 -6.35 -9.09 -13.19
C ASP A 129 -6.68 -7.86 -14.04
N GLY A 130 -5.77 -6.89 -14.12
CA GLY A 130 -5.89 -5.72 -14.97
C GLY A 130 -5.14 -4.50 -14.43
N CYS A 131 -5.18 -3.42 -15.19
CA CYS A 131 -4.60 -2.13 -14.83
C CYS A 131 -5.56 -1.01 -15.28
N ILE A 132 -5.82 -0.03 -14.42
CA ILE A 132 -6.65 1.15 -14.69
C ILE A 132 -5.78 2.39 -14.47
N ASP A 133 -5.69 3.27 -15.47
CA ASP A 133 -5.04 4.57 -15.37
C ASP A 133 -5.97 5.74 -15.77
N ASN A 134 -7.26 5.45 -15.98
CA ASN A 134 -8.30 6.47 -16.11
C ASN A 134 -8.64 7.04 -14.72
N GLN A 135 -8.36 8.33 -14.53
CA GLN A 135 -8.57 9.01 -13.25
C GLN A 135 -9.99 8.87 -12.71
N SER A 136 -11.02 9.08 -13.54
CA SER A 136 -12.42 9.03 -13.11
C SER A 136 -12.83 7.64 -12.64
N GLU A 137 -12.31 6.59 -13.27
CA GLU A 137 -12.55 5.21 -12.86
C GLU A 137 -11.86 4.89 -11.53
N VAL A 138 -10.60 5.32 -11.36
CA VAL A 138 -9.85 5.15 -10.09
C VAL A 138 -10.56 5.89 -8.95
N GLU A 139 -10.96 7.14 -9.17
CA GLU A 139 -11.70 7.93 -8.18
C GLU A 139 -13.06 7.32 -7.82
N ALA A 140 -13.76 6.73 -8.80
CA ALA A 140 -15.01 6.01 -8.54
C ALA A 140 -14.78 4.79 -7.64
N MET A 141 -13.68 4.06 -7.82
CA MET A 141 -13.32 2.91 -6.97
C MET A 141 -12.86 3.31 -5.56
N MET A 142 -12.30 4.51 -5.40
CA MET A 142 -11.88 5.05 -4.10
C MET A 142 -13.05 5.55 -3.24
N LYS A 143 -14.21 5.87 -3.84
CA LYS A 143 -15.39 6.35 -3.11
C LYS A 143 -16.03 5.19 -2.33
N CYS A 144 -15.54 4.95 -1.10
CA CYS A 144 -16.31 4.26 -0.08
C CYS A 144 -17.36 5.23 0.49
N GLN A 145 -18.61 4.80 0.63
CA GLN A 145 -19.58 5.48 1.50
C GLN A 145 -19.71 4.62 2.75
N PRO A 146 -19.44 5.16 3.95
CA PRO A 146 -19.64 4.40 5.17
C PRO A 146 -21.12 4.10 5.35
N GLY A 147 -21.47 2.81 5.36
CA GLY A 147 -22.60 2.36 6.17
C GLY A 147 -22.27 2.67 7.63
N SER A 148 -23.26 3.08 8.40
CA SER A 148 -23.23 3.66 9.76
C SER A 148 -22.50 2.88 10.88
N SER A 149 -21.70 1.85 10.56
CA SER A 149 -20.97 1.02 11.52
C SER A 149 -19.46 0.87 11.26
N CYS A 150 -18.89 1.49 10.22
CA CYS A 150 -17.45 1.43 9.96
C CYS A 150 -16.82 2.82 10.03
N ASN A 151 -16.26 3.18 11.18
CA ASN A 151 -15.31 4.30 11.32
C ASN A 151 -13.94 3.87 10.76
N LEU A 152 -13.87 3.63 9.45
CA LEU A 152 -12.62 3.30 8.77
C LEU A 152 -12.06 4.55 8.08
N TYR A 153 -10.73 4.66 8.10
CA TYR A 153 -10.00 5.73 7.45
C TYR A 153 -10.27 5.72 5.94
N GLN A 154 -10.68 6.86 5.41
CA GLN A 154 -10.85 7.07 3.98
C GLN A 154 -9.62 7.82 3.46
N PRO A 155 -8.75 7.20 2.65
CA PRO A 155 -7.59 7.89 2.11
C PRO A 155 -8.08 9.02 1.21
N ASN A 156 -7.69 10.25 1.54
CA ASN A 156 -7.96 11.41 0.72
C ASN A 156 -6.85 11.60 -0.33
N SER A 157 -7.07 12.52 -1.28
CA SER A 157 -6.11 12.81 -2.34
C SER A 157 -4.74 13.28 -1.80
N GLY A 158 -4.71 13.95 -0.65
CA GLY A 158 -3.49 14.37 0.03
C GLY A 158 -2.66 13.20 0.54
N ASP A 159 -3.29 12.14 1.03
CA ASP A 159 -2.60 10.97 1.61
C ASP A 159 -1.88 10.16 0.52
N ILE A 160 -2.50 10.03 -0.66
CA ILE A 160 -1.90 9.37 -1.83
C ILE A 160 -0.76 10.20 -2.43
N LEU A 161 -0.88 11.54 -2.36
CA LEU A 161 0.14 12.45 -2.86
C LEU A 161 1.36 12.54 -1.92
N LYS A 162 1.18 12.39 -0.61
CA LYS A 162 2.25 12.38 0.40
C LYS A 162 3.11 11.11 0.40
N SER A 163 2.75 10.10 -0.40
CA SER A 163 3.36 8.75 -0.52
C SER A 163 4.89 8.73 -0.34
N THR A 164 5.28 8.78 0.92
CA THR A 164 6.58 8.35 1.45
C THR A 164 6.35 7.10 2.30
N LEU A 165 5.15 6.93 2.87
CA LEU A 165 4.80 5.82 3.78
C LEU A 165 3.43 5.14 3.56
N LEU A 166 2.44 5.75 2.90
CA LEU A 166 1.16 5.09 2.65
C LEU A 166 1.21 4.20 1.39
N TRP A 167 1.33 2.89 1.62
CA TRP A 167 1.21 1.84 0.61
C TRP A 167 -0.11 1.11 0.84
N LEU A 168 -1.16 1.53 0.13
CA LEU A 168 -2.47 0.89 0.21
C LEU A 168 -2.47 -0.36 -0.68
N ILE A 169 -2.22 -1.52 -0.08
CA ILE A 169 -2.83 -2.75 -0.59
C ILE A 169 -4.23 -2.83 -0.01
N LEU A 170 -5.19 -2.70 -0.91
CA LEU A 170 -6.60 -2.84 -0.65
C LEU A 170 -6.96 -4.32 -0.74
N PHE A 171 -7.16 -4.96 0.41
CA PHE A 171 -7.64 -6.35 0.48
C PHE A 171 -9.16 -6.43 0.29
N TYR A 172 -9.58 -7.45 -0.45
CA TYR A 172 -10.98 -7.87 -0.51
C TYR A 172 -11.31 -8.66 0.76
N VAL A 173 -11.76 -7.98 1.82
CA VAL A 173 -12.34 -8.69 2.95
C VAL A 173 -13.79 -9.00 2.60
N LEU A 174 -14.06 -10.29 2.36
CA LEU A 174 -15.40 -10.85 2.32
C LEU A 174 -16.23 -10.27 3.47
N LYS A 175 -17.39 -9.72 3.10
CA LYS A 175 -18.57 -9.46 3.92
C LYS A 175 -18.51 -10.24 5.25
N LEU A 176 -18.10 -9.58 6.33
CA LEU A 176 -18.26 -10.13 7.67
C LEU A 176 -19.77 -10.16 7.93
N ASN A 177 -20.41 -11.31 7.67
CA ASN A 177 -21.74 -11.58 8.18
C ASN A 177 -21.58 -11.74 9.69
N PHE A 178 -21.78 -10.64 10.42
CA PHE A 178 -22.13 -10.73 11.83
C PHE A 178 -23.59 -11.20 11.87
N ASN A 179 -23.79 -12.47 12.23
CA ASN A 179 -25.08 -12.95 12.74
C ASN A 179 -25.22 -12.51 14.20
#